data_AF-A0A133RZG6-F1
#
_entry.id   AF-A0A133RZG6-F1
#
_cell.length_a   1.000
_cell.length_b   1.000
_cell.length_c   1.000
_cell.angle_alpha   90.00
_cell.angle_beta   90.00
_cell.angle_gamma   90.00
#
_symmetry.space_group_name_H-M   'P 1'
#
loop_
_entity.id
_entity.type
_entity.pdbx_description
1 polymer ?
#
loop_
_entity_poly.entity_id
_entity_poly.type
_entity_poly.pdbx_seq_one_letter_code
_entity_poly.pdbx_strand_id
1 'polypeptide(L)'
;MRRMMKVLYITMALVLSCVVPTYSMSMQELQNTSHYEMLRGFGESGNGDGTYIDKDSIKASNGPNGTKQITITQYVLMPAGDTIQEKQVLYTFNTKQSFANLIKKLEAHQLASYKDLWLSKQKNSGISSTIIDFKVFHVDGNRYDAQSEASDRWMATAPVDFGFAGYLLANRLYERVYSVQFDDVVAK
;
A
#
# COMPACT_ATOMS: atom_id res chain seq x y z
N MET A 1 -24.72 50.27 -5.71
CA MET A 1 -23.43 49.63 -6.03
C MET A 1 -22.80 48.87 -4.86
N ARG A 2 -22.59 49.47 -3.67
CA ARG A 2 -21.87 48.84 -2.53
C ARG A 2 -22.49 47.54 -1.96
N ARG A 3 -23.82 47.36 -2.05
CA ARG A 3 -24.53 46.15 -1.59
C ARG A 3 -24.45 45.00 -2.61
N MET A 4 -24.41 45.32 -3.90
CA MET A 4 -24.29 44.36 -5.01
C MET A 4 -22.91 43.69 -5.03
N MET A 5 -21.83 44.45 -4.84
CA MET A 5 -20.47 43.90 -4.73
C MET A 5 -20.33 42.93 -3.55
N LYS A 6 -20.90 43.25 -2.38
CA LYS A 6 -20.85 42.37 -1.21
C LYS A 6 -21.55 41.03 -1.43
N VAL A 7 -22.71 41.04 -2.10
CA VAL A 7 -23.43 39.80 -2.45
C VAL A 7 -22.58 38.96 -3.41
N LEU A 8 -21.95 39.59 -4.40
CA LEU A 8 -21.12 38.93 -5.40
C LEU A 8 -19.85 38.30 -4.80
N TYR A 9 -19.20 38.98 -3.84
CA TYR A 9 -18.05 38.41 -3.12
C TYR A 9 -18.45 37.23 -2.21
N ILE A 10 -19.61 37.30 -1.56
CA ILE A 10 -20.10 36.20 -0.70
C ILE A 10 -20.44 34.98 -1.56
N THR A 11 -21.15 35.14 -2.69
CA THR A 11 -21.43 34.01 -3.60
C THR A 11 -20.16 33.44 -4.21
N MET A 12 -19.19 34.27 -4.60
CA MET A 12 -17.92 33.79 -5.13
C MET A 12 -17.12 33.01 -4.08
N ALA A 13 -17.07 33.48 -2.83
CA ALA A 13 -16.44 32.76 -1.72
C ALA A 13 -17.16 31.43 -1.41
N LEU A 14 -18.48 31.38 -1.53
CA LEU A 14 -19.27 30.16 -1.32
C LEU A 14 -19.02 29.13 -2.43
N VAL A 15 -18.95 29.57 -3.69
CA VAL A 15 -18.61 28.70 -4.83
C VAL A 15 -17.17 28.17 -4.71
N LEU A 16 -16.22 29.02 -4.32
CA LEU A 16 -14.82 28.62 -4.05
C LEU A 16 -14.71 27.63 -2.89
N SER A 17 -15.57 27.72 -1.88
CA SER A 17 -15.61 26.76 -0.76
C SER A 17 -16.16 25.38 -1.14
N CYS A 18 -16.81 25.27 -2.31
CA CYS A 18 -17.31 24.02 -2.87
C CYS A 18 -16.34 23.36 -3.86
N VAL A 19 -15.18 23.98 -4.15
CA VAL A 19 -14.14 23.37 -4.98
C VAL A 19 -13.43 22.32 -4.13
N VAL A 20 -13.98 21.11 -4.09
CA VAL A 20 -13.23 19.94 -3.63
C VAL A 20 -12.13 19.71 -4.66
N PRO A 21 -10.84 19.59 -4.26
CA PRO A 21 -9.81 19.15 -5.18
C PRO A 21 -10.24 17.81 -5.76
N THR A 22 -10.58 17.78 -7.04
CA THR A 22 -10.76 16.52 -7.77
C THR A 22 -9.37 15.96 -7.97
N TYR A 23 -8.89 15.21 -6.98
CA TYR A 23 -7.70 14.40 -7.13
C TYR A 23 -8.00 13.36 -8.21
N SER A 24 -7.38 13.50 -9.37
CA SER A 24 -7.45 12.57 -10.49
C SER A 24 -6.15 11.78 -10.56
N MET A 25 -6.24 10.51 -10.92
CA MET A 25 -5.07 9.70 -11.22
C MET A 25 -5.24 9.02 -12.57
N SER A 26 -4.33 9.30 -13.50
CA SER A 26 -4.35 8.79 -14.86
C SER A 26 -3.16 7.86 -15.16
N MET A 27 -3.29 7.08 -16.23
CA MET A 27 -2.21 6.21 -16.71
C MET A 27 -0.96 7.02 -17.09
N GLN A 28 -1.14 8.21 -17.66
CA GLN A 28 -0.02 9.09 -18.02
C GLN A 28 0.75 9.55 -16.79
N GLU A 29 0.06 9.88 -15.70
CA GLU A 29 0.71 10.27 -14.44
C GLU A 29 1.50 9.10 -13.83
N LEU A 30 0.95 7.87 -13.85
CA LEU A 30 1.66 6.68 -13.36
C LEU A 30 2.94 6.36 -14.13
N GLN A 31 3.06 6.80 -15.39
CA GLN A 31 4.28 6.65 -16.16
C GLN A 31 5.39 7.61 -15.71
N ASN A 32 5.10 8.58 -14.84
CA ASN A 32 6.11 9.47 -14.30
C ASN A 32 7.01 8.77 -13.26
N THR A 33 8.11 8.20 -13.76
CA THR A 33 9.08 7.45 -12.96
C THR A 33 9.81 8.27 -11.89
N SER A 34 9.73 9.60 -11.91
CA SER A 34 10.31 10.43 -10.85
C SER A 34 9.54 10.30 -9.54
N HIS A 35 8.22 10.09 -9.59
CA HIS A 35 7.34 9.95 -8.42
C HIS A 35 6.85 8.52 -8.21
N TYR A 36 6.53 7.82 -9.31
CA TYR A 36 5.97 6.48 -9.25
C TYR A 36 6.99 5.42 -9.66
N GLU A 37 6.87 4.24 -9.06
CA GLU A 37 7.72 3.09 -9.40
C GLU A 37 6.85 1.88 -9.68
N MET A 38 7.00 1.31 -10.87
CA MET A 38 6.36 0.06 -11.26
C MET A 38 7.07 -1.14 -10.59
N LEU A 39 6.29 -1.97 -9.91
CA LEU A 39 6.76 -3.14 -9.20
C LEU A 39 6.92 -4.34 -10.16
N ARG A 40 8.13 -4.50 -10.67
CA ARG A 40 8.48 -5.63 -11.54
C ARG A 40 8.40 -6.97 -10.83
N GLY A 41 7.89 -7.97 -11.55
CA GLY A 41 7.79 -9.36 -11.10
C GLY A 41 6.47 -9.72 -10.40
N PHE A 42 5.47 -8.84 -10.47
CA PHE A 42 4.18 -9.00 -9.78
C PHE A 42 2.98 -9.04 -10.73
N GLY A 43 3.05 -9.86 -11.78
CA GLY A 43 1.91 -10.12 -12.69
C GLY A 43 1.74 -9.14 -13.85
N GLU A 44 2.78 -8.36 -14.19
CA GLU A 44 2.75 -7.43 -15.32
C GLU A 44 2.55 -8.16 -16.65
N SER A 45 1.55 -7.75 -17.46
CA SER A 45 1.27 -8.35 -18.78
C SER A 45 1.81 -7.54 -19.96
N GLY A 46 2.34 -6.33 -19.71
CA GLY A 46 2.78 -5.37 -20.74
C GLY A 46 1.85 -4.15 -20.85
N ASN A 47 2.18 -3.18 -21.70
CA ASN A 47 1.37 -1.97 -21.93
C ASN A 47 1.05 -1.12 -20.68
N GLY A 48 1.89 -1.17 -19.64
CA GLY A 48 1.66 -0.44 -18.39
C GLY A 48 0.78 -1.18 -17.39
N ASP A 49 0.28 -2.37 -17.70
CA ASP A 49 -0.40 -3.23 -16.73
C ASP A 49 0.55 -3.60 -15.58
N GLY A 50 0.13 -3.34 -14.35
CA GLY A 50 0.91 -3.70 -13.17
C GLY A 50 0.59 -2.88 -11.93
N THR A 51 1.36 -3.15 -10.88
CA THR A 51 1.27 -2.43 -9.62
C THR A 51 2.36 -1.36 -9.56
N TYR A 52 1.99 -0.14 -9.19
CA TYR A 52 2.88 0.98 -8.97
C TYR A 52 2.85 1.39 -7.50
N ILE A 53 3.92 2.01 -7.03
CA ILE A 53 3.98 2.67 -5.73
C ILE A 53 4.27 4.15 -5.89
N ASP A 54 3.63 4.98 -5.10
CA ASP A 54 4.04 6.37 -4.90
C ASP A 54 5.20 6.39 -3.90
N LYS A 55 6.39 6.77 -4.39
CA LYS A 55 7.61 6.80 -3.58
C LYS A 55 7.56 7.86 -2.48
N ASP A 56 6.85 8.96 -2.71
CA ASP A 56 6.75 10.09 -1.80
C ASP A 56 5.69 9.84 -0.70
N SER A 57 4.80 8.87 -0.92
CA SER A 57 3.77 8.47 0.07
C SER A 57 4.29 7.61 1.23
N ILE A 58 5.52 7.08 1.13
CA ILE A 58 6.06 6.11 2.09
C ILE A 58 6.25 6.76 3.47
N LYS A 59 5.52 6.25 4.46
CA LYS A 59 5.60 6.74 5.85
C LYS A 59 5.84 5.58 6.80
N ALA A 60 6.92 5.66 7.57
CA ALA A 60 7.27 4.69 8.59
C ALA A 60 6.82 5.15 9.98
N SER A 61 6.33 4.23 10.80
CA SER A 61 5.97 4.49 12.19
C SER A 61 6.19 3.26 13.07
N ASN A 62 6.06 3.44 14.39
CA ASN A 62 6.02 2.33 15.33
C ASN A 62 4.56 2.01 15.65
N GLY A 63 4.19 0.74 15.52
CA GLY A 63 2.88 0.23 15.90
C GLY A 63 2.86 -0.26 17.35
N PRO A 64 1.70 -0.77 17.81
CA PRO A 64 1.56 -1.35 19.13
C PRO A 64 2.48 -2.56 19.32
N ASN A 65 2.80 -2.90 20.58
CA ASN A 65 3.61 -4.06 20.95
C ASN A 65 5.00 -4.12 20.31
N GLY A 66 5.56 -2.96 19.94
CA GLY A 66 6.88 -2.86 19.31
C GLY A 66 6.92 -3.27 17.84
N THR A 67 5.75 -3.40 17.19
CA THR A 67 5.68 -3.63 15.75
C THR A 67 6.18 -2.43 14.96
N LYS A 68 6.66 -2.67 13.74
CA LYS A 68 6.99 -1.60 12.78
C LYS A 68 5.84 -1.46 11.81
N GLN A 69 5.57 -0.24 11.39
CA GLN A 69 4.50 0.07 10.45
C GLN A 69 5.03 0.87 9.27
N ILE A 70 4.50 0.56 8.08
CA ILE A 70 4.78 1.31 6.86
C ILE A 70 3.44 1.55 6.16
N THR A 71 3.09 2.82 5.98
CA THR A 71 1.96 3.23 5.14
C THR A 71 2.48 3.67 3.78
N ILE A 72 1.79 3.25 2.72
CA ILE A 72 2.15 3.59 1.33
C ILE A 72 0.89 3.66 0.46
N THR A 73 0.92 4.51 -0.57
CA THR A 73 -0.07 4.50 -1.65
C THR A 73 0.41 3.63 -2.80
N GLN A 74 -0.43 2.68 -3.20
CA GLN A 74 -0.22 1.75 -4.29
C GLN A 74 -1.27 1.98 -5.37
N TYR A 75 -0.90 1.78 -6.62
CA TYR A 75 -1.81 1.84 -7.76
C TYR A 75 -1.79 0.52 -8.50
N VAL A 76 -2.94 -0.08 -8.77
CA VAL A 76 -3.05 -1.22 -9.68
C VAL A 76 -3.68 -0.71 -10.96
N LEU A 77 -2.88 -0.63 -12.02
CA LEU A 77 -3.30 -0.19 -13.34
C LEU A 77 -3.64 -1.42 -14.19
N MET A 78 -4.89 -1.48 -14.66
CA MET A 78 -5.39 -2.52 -15.56
C MET A 78 -5.94 -1.85 -16.82
N PRO A 79 -5.09 -1.58 -17.84
CA PRO A 79 -5.50 -0.81 -19.01
C PRO A 79 -6.66 -1.43 -19.80
N ALA A 80 -6.67 -2.77 -19.92
CA ALA A 80 -7.74 -3.48 -20.61
C ALA A 80 -9.09 -3.39 -19.90
N GLY A 81 -9.08 -3.20 -18.58
CA GLY A 81 -10.27 -3.01 -17.77
C GLY A 81 -10.64 -1.54 -17.56
N ASP A 82 -9.94 -0.60 -18.20
CA ASP A 82 -10.10 0.85 -18.02
C ASP A 82 -10.10 1.27 -16.54
N THR A 83 -9.20 0.70 -15.73
CA THR A 83 -9.21 0.93 -14.27
C THR A 83 -7.83 1.17 -13.70
N ILE A 84 -7.78 2.08 -12.73
CA ILE A 84 -6.68 2.34 -11.81
C ILE A 84 -7.25 2.25 -10.41
N GLN A 85 -6.83 1.26 -9.64
CA GLN A 85 -7.17 1.16 -8.22
C GLN A 85 -6.08 1.84 -7.39
N GLU A 86 -6.40 2.96 -6.75
CA GLU A 86 -5.56 3.57 -5.72
C GLU A 86 -5.86 2.94 -4.37
N LYS A 87 -4.82 2.48 -3.67
CA LYS A 87 -4.92 1.84 -2.37
C LYS A 87 -3.92 2.48 -1.42
N GLN A 88 -4.40 3.09 -0.35
CA GLN A 88 -3.52 3.40 0.79
C GLN A 88 -3.45 2.16 1.68
N VAL A 89 -2.26 1.56 1.79
CA VAL A 89 -2.05 0.31 2.51
C VAL A 89 -1.17 0.55 3.72
N LEU A 90 -1.60 0.05 4.88
CA LEU A 90 -0.79 -0.08 6.08
C LEU A 90 -0.24 -1.49 6.18
N TYR A 91 1.08 -1.62 6.12
CA TYR A 91 1.79 -2.83 6.48
C TYR A 91 2.22 -2.77 7.94
N THR A 92 1.95 -3.83 8.69
CA THR A 92 2.45 -4.00 10.06
C THR A 92 3.37 -5.21 10.12
N PHE A 93 4.55 -5.01 10.69
CA PHE A 93 5.63 -5.99 10.77
C PHE A 93 5.88 -6.34 12.23
N ASN A 94 5.66 -7.60 12.58
CA ASN A 94 6.03 -8.19 13.85
C ASN A 94 7.42 -8.83 13.72
N THR A 95 8.44 -8.08 14.13
CA THR A 95 9.85 -8.52 14.04
C THR A 95 10.11 -9.80 14.83
N LYS A 96 9.32 -10.14 15.86
CA LYS A 96 9.43 -11.42 16.59
C LYS A 96 9.15 -12.66 15.72
N GLN A 97 8.62 -12.46 14.51
CA GLN A 97 8.31 -13.49 13.51
C GLN A 97 9.22 -13.43 12.26
N SER A 98 10.24 -12.56 12.25
CA SER A 98 11.33 -12.62 11.27
C SER A 98 12.03 -14.00 11.30
N PHE A 99 12.63 -14.45 10.22
CA PHE A 99 13.44 -15.68 10.25
C PHE A 99 14.54 -15.66 11.33
N ALA A 100 15.29 -14.56 11.48
CA ALA A 100 16.36 -14.47 12.46
C ALA A 100 15.88 -14.74 13.90
N ASN A 101 14.75 -14.17 14.32
CA ASN A 101 14.15 -14.47 15.62
C ASN A 101 13.61 -15.90 15.74
N LEU A 102 13.06 -16.48 14.66
CA LEU A 102 12.60 -17.87 14.69
C LEU A 102 13.78 -18.86 14.80
N ILE A 103 14.90 -18.57 14.15
CA ILE A 103 16.14 -19.35 14.29
C ILE A 103 16.63 -19.29 15.74
N LYS A 104 16.64 -18.11 16.37
CA LYS A 104 16.98 -18.00 17.79
C LYS A 104 16.08 -18.83 18.70
N LYS A 105 14.76 -18.90 18.41
CA LYS A 105 13.84 -19.77 19.16
C LYS A 105 14.15 -21.25 18.96
N LEU A 106 14.54 -21.64 17.76
CA LEU A 106 14.98 -23.01 17.47
C LEU A 106 16.26 -23.36 18.25
N GLU A 107 17.27 -22.48 18.23
CA GLU A 107 18.51 -22.64 19.01
C GLU A 107 18.26 -22.68 20.53
N ALA A 108 17.27 -21.92 21.01
CA ALA A 108 16.82 -21.93 22.39
C ALA A 108 15.88 -23.09 22.74
N HIS A 109 15.71 -24.08 21.85
CA HIS A 109 14.83 -25.25 22.03
C HIS A 109 13.35 -24.90 22.29
N GLN A 110 12.91 -23.70 21.89
CA GLN A 110 11.50 -23.27 21.93
C GLN A 110 10.72 -23.72 20.68
N LEU A 111 11.43 -24.11 19.63
CA LEU A 111 10.89 -24.84 18.48
C LEU A 111 11.59 -26.21 18.43
N ALA A 112 10.83 -27.26 18.14
CA ALA A 112 11.38 -28.62 18.17
C ALA A 112 12.20 -28.97 16.93
N SER A 113 11.96 -28.31 15.79
CA SER A 113 12.65 -28.60 14.54
C SER A 113 12.60 -27.44 13.53
N TYR A 114 13.44 -27.52 12.50
CA TYR A 114 13.35 -26.65 11.32
C TYR A 114 11.99 -26.75 10.60
N LYS A 115 11.33 -27.92 10.65
CA LYS A 115 9.97 -28.09 10.11
C LYS A 115 8.97 -27.21 10.88
N ASP A 116 9.07 -27.16 12.20
CA ASP A 116 8.18 -26.33 13.02
C ASP A 116 8.42 -24.85 12.81
N LEU A 117 9.68 -24.45 12.60
CA LEU A 117 10.03 -23.09 12.19
C LEU A 117 9.34 -22.72 10.87
N TRP A 118 9.44 -23.59 9.87
CA TRP A 118 8.81 -23.36 8.56
C TRP A 118 7.28 -23.28 8.67
N LEU A 119 6.66 -24.19 9.42
CA LEU A 119 5.22 -24.18 9.67
C LEU A 119 4.78 -22.91 10.41
N SER A 120 5.57 -22.45 11.39
CA SER A 120 5.31 -21.19 12.08
C SER A 120 5.32 -20.01 11.11
N LYS A 121 6.30 -19.95 10.20
CA LYS A 121 6.42 -18.88 9.21
C LYS A 121 5.30 -18.91 8.16
N GLN A 122 4.91 -20.09 7.70
CA GLN A 122 3.77 -20.26 6.78
C GLN A 122 2.46 -19.84 7.44
N LYS A 123 2.24 -20.21 8.71
CA LYS A 123 1.02 -19.86 9.45
C LYS A 123 0.97 -18.38 9.83
N ASN A 124 2.12 -17.77 10.12
CA ASN A 124 2.24 -16.37 10.47
C ASN A 124 3.55 -15.83 9.88
N SER A 125 3.44 -15.15 8.75
CA SER A 125 4.58 -14.55 8.06
C SER A 125 5.26 -13.45 8.87
N GLY A 126 4.58 -12.94 9.91
CA GLY A 126 5.00 -11.78 10.68
C GLY A 126 4.58 -10.44 10.06
N ILE A 127 3.85 -10.47 8.95
CA ILE A 127 3.39 -9.30 8.22
C ILE A 127 1.87 -9.33 8.15
N SER A 128 1.22 -8.21 8.42
CA SER A 128 -0.19 -7.98 8.10
C SER A 128 -0.33 -6.74 7.24
N SER A 129 -1.38 -6.69 6.41
CA SER A 129 -1.71 -5.55 5.58
C SER A 129 -3.17 -5.13 5.79
N THR A 130 -3.45 -3.85 5.74
CA THR A 130 -4.81 -3.30 5.80
C THR A 130 -4.95 -2.14 4.84
N ILE A 131 -5.99 -2.16 4.01
CA ILE A 131 -6.33 -1.03 3.14
C ILE A 131 -7.02 0.03 3.99
N ILE A 132 -6.39 1.19 4.15
CA ILE A 132 -6.92 2.35 4.88
C ILE A 132 -7.91 3.11 4.02
N ASP A 133 -7.51 3.43 2.79
CA ASP A 133 -8.28 4.18 1.80
C ASP A 133 -8.22 3.47 0.45
N PHE A 134 -9.29 3.58 -0.33
CA PHE A 134 -9.45 2.91 -1.61
C PHE A 134 -10.25 3.79 -2.57
N LYS A 135 -9.70 4.01 -3.77
CA LYS A 135 -10.36 4.76 -4.84
C LYS A 135 -10.17 4.04 -6.16
N VAL A 136 -11.12 4.22 -7.08
CA VAL A 136 -10.99 3.69 -8.44
C VAL A 136 -11.15 4.82 -9.44
N PHE A 137 -10.25 4.84 -10.43
CA PHE A 137 -10.25 5.80 -11.53
C PHE A 137 -10.28 5.06 -12.87
N HIS A 138 -10.86 5.69 -13.88
CA HIS A 138 -10.63 5.36 -15.28
C HIS A 138 -9.18 5.70 -15.64
N VAL A 139 -8.65 5.09 -16.71
CA VAL A 139 -7.24 5.32 -17.09
C VAL A 139 -6.97 6.76 -17.53
N ASP A 140 -8.03 7.52 -17.86
CA ASP A 140 -7.99 8.93 -18.22
C ASP A 140 -8.01 9.90 -17.01
N GLY A 141 -8.20 9.38 -15.79
CA GLY A 141 -8.22 10.17 -14.55
C GLY A 141 -9.60 10.43 -13.96
N ASN A 142 -10.69 10.05 -14.65
CA ASN A 142 -12.05 10.20 -14.11
C ASN A 142 -12.32 9.21 -12.97
N ARG A 143 -12.92 9.64 -11.87
CA ARG A 143 -13.19 8.75 -10.72
C ARG A 143 -14.49 7.96 -10.91
N TYR A 144 -14.46 6.68 -10.54
CA TYR A 144 -15.67 5.85 -10.43
C TYR A 144 -16.56 6.28 -9.26
N ASP A 145 -17.81 5.80 -9.25
CA ASP A 145 -18.73 6.03 -8.14
C ASP A 145 -18.34 5.22 -6.89
N ALA A 146 -18.67 5.75 -5.71
CA ALA A 146 -18.29 5.17 -4.42
C ALA A 146 -18.94 3.79 -4.13
N GLN A 147 -20.02 3.43 -4.80
CA GLN A 147 -20.68 2.14 -4.58
C GLN A 147 -19.91 1.00 -5.25
N SER A 148 -19.42 1.25 -6.46
CA SER A 148 -18.48 0.37 -7.15
C SER A 148 -17.18 0.17 -6.35
N GLU A 149 -16.65 1.24 -5.74
CA GLU A 149 -15.43 1.19 -4.92
C GLU A 149 -15.53 0.24 -3.70
N ALA A 150 -16.70 0.16 -3.05
CA ALA A 150 -16.89 -0.69 -1.87
C ALA A 150 -16.82 -2.19 -2.20
N SER A 151 -17.33 -2.58 -3.38
CA SER A 151 -17.27 -3.95 -3.89
C SER A 151 -15.83 -4.35 -4.21
N ASP A 152 -15.10 -3.46 -4.90
CA ASP A 152 -13.73 -3.73 -5.35
C ASP A 152 -12.72 -3.78 -4.19
N ARG A 153 -12.94 -2.99 -3.13
CA ARG A 153 -12.07 -2.96 -1.95
C ARG A 153 -11.89 -4.33 -1.30
N TRP A 154 -12.94 -5.16 -1.25
CA TRP A 154 -12.86 -6.49 -0.64
C TRP A 154 -11.91 -7.41 -1.40
N MET A 155 -11.88 -7.30 -2.72
CA MET A 155 -11.01 -8.11 -3.59
C MET A 155 -9.60 -7.52 -3.73
N ALA A 156 -9.40 -6.28 -3.28
CA ALA A 156 -8.17 -5.52 -3.51
C ALA A 156 -7.01 -5.87 -2.57
N THR A 157 -7.23 -6.67 -1.51
CA THR A 157 -6.21 -7.00 -0.52
C THR A 157 -5.30 -8.12 -1.04
N ALA A 158 -4.02 -7.82 -1.26
CA ALA A 158 -3.04 -8.83 -1.63
C ALA A 158 -2.62 -9.67 -0.41
N PRO A 159 -2.52 -11.01 -0.54
CA PRO A 159 -2.07 -11.87 0.55
C PRO A 159 -0.61 -11.59 0.89
N VAL A 160 -0.34 -11.42 2.18
CA VAL A 160 1.02 -11.23 2.75
C VAL A 160 1.54 -12.52 3.41
N ASP A 161 0.92 -13.64 3.06
CA ASP A 161 1.37 -14.97 3.44
C ASP A 161 2.75 -15.26 2.88
N PHE A 162 3.53 -16.04 3.63
CA PHE A 162 4.90 -16.32 3.30
C PHE A 162 5.03 -16.97 1.90
N GLY A 163 5.89 -16.40 1.04
CA GLY A 163 6.11 -16.87 -0.32
C GLY A 163 5.16 -16.30 -1.38
N PHE A 164 4.16 -15.51 -1.00
CA PHE A 164 3.28 -14.81 -1.95
C PHE A 164 3.84 -13.45 -2.35
N ALA A 165 3.32 -12.92 -3.46
CA ALA A 165 3.66 -11.61 -4.00
C ALA A 165 3.60 -10.48 -2.94
N GLY A 166 2.52 -10.41 -2.17
CA GLY A 166 2.34 -9.36 -1.15
C GLY A 166 3.41 -9.42 -0.05
N TYR A 167 3.91 -10.61 0.30
CA TYR A 167 5.01 -10.78 1.24
C TYR A 167 6.33 -10.21 0.69
N LEU A 168 6.67 -10.55 -0.56
CA LEU A 168 7.89 -10.07 -1.21
C LEU A 168 7.88 -8.54 -1.36
N LEU A 169 6.73 -7.96 -1.71
CA LEU A 169 6.55 -6.51 -1.75
C LEU A 169 6.76 -5.89 -0.37
N ALA A 170 6.10 -6.43 0.67
CA ALA A 170 6.24 -5.92 2.02
C ALA A 170 7.70 -5.99 2.52
N ASN A 171 8.43 -7.06 2.22
CA ASN A 171 9.85 -7.19 2.52
C ASN A 171 10.69 -6.13 1.80
N ARG A 172 10.44 -5.87 0.51
CA ARG A 172 11.13 -4.82 -0.25
C ARG A 172 10.87 -3.43 0.34
N LEU A 173 9.63 -3.16 0.74
CA LEU A 173 9.27 -1.91 1.42
C LEU A 173 10.00 -1.78 2.76
N TYR A 174 10.08 -2.86 3.53
CA TYR A 174 10.81 -2.88 4.80
C TYR A 174 12.29 -2.57 4.60
N GLU A 175 12.94 -3.24 3.65
CA GLU A 175 14.34 -2.98 3.29
C GLU A 175 14.57 -1.54 2.85
N ARG A 176 13.68 -0.99 2.01
CA ARG A 176 13.78 0.40 1.56
C ARG A 176 13.76 1.39 2.73
N VAL A 177 12.90 1.15 3.73
CA VAL A 177 12.70 2.05 4.87
C VAL A 177 13.77 1.87 5.95
N TYR A 178 14.18 0.63 6.23
CA TYR A 178 15.04 0.30 7.37
C TYR A 178 16.44 -0.18 6.98
N SER A 179 16.75 -0.26 5.69
CA SER A 179 18.04 -0.72 5.13
C SER A 179 18.44 -2.13 5.57
N VAL A 180 17.47 -2.97 5.90
CA VAL A 180 17.65 -4.37 6.28
C VAL A 180 16.44 -5.17 5.83
N GLN A 181 16.63 -6.41 5.38
CA GLN A 181 15.53 -7.32 5.09
C GLN A 181 14.75 -7.63 6.37
N PHE A 182 13.42 -7.64 6.31
CA PHE A 182 12.57 -7.95 7.47
C PHE A 182 12.97 -9.27 8.15
N ASP A 183 13.34 -10.28 7.37
CA ASP A 183 13.68 -11.60 7.86
C ASP A 183 15.04 -11.68 8.58
N ASP A 184 15.92 -10.70 8.36
CA ASP A 184 17.21 -10.58 9.02
C ASP A 184 17.13 -9.79 10.34
N VAL A 185 15.97 -9.21 10.64
CA VAL A 185 15.79 -8.38 11.83
C VAL A 185 15.79 -9.25 13.08
N VAL A 186 16.69 -8.96 14.00
CA VAL A 186 16.67 -9.53 15.35
C VAL A 186 15.93 -8.58 16.27
N ALA A 187 14.90 -9.08 16.97
CA ALA A 187 14.18 -8.28 17.96
C ALA A 187 15.09 -8.12 19.18
N LYS A 188 15.16 -6.89 19.69
CA LYS A 188 15.86 -6.58 20.94
C LYS A 188 15.00 -6.96 22.14
#